data_AF-A0A3D4KB12-F1
#
_entry.id   AF-A0A3D4KB12-F1
#
_cell.length_a   1.000
_cell.length_b   1.000
_cell.length_c   1.000
_cell.angle_alpha   90.00
_cell.angle_beta   90.00
_cell.angle_gamma   90.00
#
_symmetry.space_group_name_H-M   'P 1'
#
loop_
_entity.id
_entity.type
_entity.pdbx_description
1 polymer ?
#
loop_
_entity_poly.entity_id
_entity_poly.type
_entity_poly.pdbx_seq_one_letter_code
_entity_poly.pdbx_strand_id
1 'polypeptide(L)' 'MDNKTKIIAAYGVKEGKGKALVFEADLANKEDADFATDLEAVSATKPQNLQEFITRLVEVQKMPKQ' A
#
# COMPACT_ATOMS: atom_id res chain seq x y z
N MET A 1 -3.52 19.30 17.77
CA MET A 1 -2.80 18.01 17.63
C MET A 1 -3.28 17.42 16.33
N ASP A 2 -2.56 17.74 15.25
CA ASP A 2 -2.96 17.41 13.89
C ASP A 2 -2.75 15.92 13.63
N ASN A 3 -3.84 15.25 13.26
CA ASN A 3 -3.88 13.86 12.82
C ASN A 3 -2.96 13.70 11.59
N LYS A 4 -1.75 13.13 11.78
CA LYS A 4 -0.78 12.83 10.71
C LYS A 4 -0.83 11.37 10.24
N THR A 5 -1.86 10.62 10.63
CA THR A 5 -2.06 9.24 10.17
C THR A 5 -2.80 9.24 8.84
N LYS A 6 -2.20 8.65 7.81
CA LYS A 6 -2.90 8.37 6.55
C LYS A 6 -3.31 6.90 6.54
N ILE A 7 -4.61 6.67 6.36
CA ILE A 7 -5.14 5.33 6.13
C ILE A 7 -5.02 5.02 4.65
N ILE A 8 -4.20 4.02 4.31
CA ILE A 8 -4.04 3.54 2.94
C ILE A 8 -4.78 2.22 2.83
N ALA A 9 -5.91 2.25 2.14
CA ALA A 9 -6.69 1.06 1.83
C ALA A 9 -6.15 0.43 0.53
N ALA A 10 -5.49 -0.71 0.67
CA ALA A 10 -5.15 -1.61 -0.43
C ALA A 10 -6.27 -2.64 -0.62
N TYR A 11 -6.81 -2.74 -1.82
CA TYR A 11 -7.95 -3.62 -2.12
C TYR A 11 -7.57 -5.10 -1.99
N GLY A 12 -8.41 -5.86 -1.29
CA GLY A 12 -8.30 -7.32 -1.17
C GLY A 12 -9.28 -8.06 -2.08
N VAL A 13 -8.69 -9.06 -2.72
CA VAL A 13 -9.20 -10.22 -3.48
C VAL A 13 -10.70 -10.49 -3.40
N LYS A 14 -11.32 -10.61 -4.57
CA LYS A 14 -12.72 -10.96 -4.76
C LYS A 14 -12.97 -12.45 -4.51
N GLU A 15 -13.09 -12.85 -3.25
CA GLU A 15 -13.88 -14.04 -2.88
C GLU A 15 -14.76 -13.74 -1.65
N GLY A 16 -16.06 -13.52 -1.91
CA GLY A 16 -17.12 -13.76 -0.93
C GLY A 16 -17.62 -12.59 -0.08
N LYS A 17 -16.80 -11.67 0.39
CA LYS A 17 -17.20 -10.45 1.15
C LYS A 17 -15.97 -9.54 1.21
N GLY A 18 -16.02 -8.37 0.55
CA GLY A 18 -14.86 -7.49 0.33
C GLY A 18 -14.04 -7.23 1.59
N LYS A 19 -12.89 -7.90 1.70
CA LYS A 19 -11.88 -7.63 2.72
C LYS A 19 -10.92 -6.60 2.12
N ALA A 20 -10.81 -5.43 2.71
CA ALA A 20 -9.76 -4.48 2.38
C ALA A 20 -8.55 -4.75 3.28
N LEU A 21 -7.35 -4.68 2.71
CA LEU A 21 -6.14 -4.53 3.51
C LEU A 21 -5.99 -3.05 3.84
N VAL A 22 -5.95 -2.73 5.12
CA VAL A 22 -5.79 -1.36 5.59
C VAL A 22 -4.43 -1.25 6.23
N PHE A 23 -3.63 -0.31 5.74
CA PHE A 23 -2.34 0.03 6.29
C PHE A 23 -2.43 1.43 6.90
N GLU A 24 -1.94 1.56 8.12
CA GLU A 24 -1.78 2.85 8.79
C GLU A 24 -0.31 3.25 8.69
N ALA A 25 -0.06 4.47 8.23
CA ALA A 25 1.28 5.03 8.14
C ALA A 25 1.33 6.36 8.92
N ASP A 26 2.34 6.51 9.77
CA ASP A 26 2.66 7.80 10.38
C ASP A 26 3.48 8.64 9.38
N LEU A 27 2.85 9.66 8.78
CA LEU A 27 3.53 10.50 7.80
C LEU A 27 4.64 11.38 8.40
N ALA A 28 4.75 11.47 9.73
CA ALA A 28 5.90 12.10 10.38
C ALA A 28 7.14 11.20 10.37
N ASN A 29 6.97 9.89 10.22
CA ASN A 29 8.05 8.93 10.04
C ASN A 29 8.36 8.77 8.54
N LYS A 30 9.62 8.95 8.17
CA LYS A 30 10.07 8.85 6.77
C LYS A 30 9.86 7.45 6.19
N GLU A 31 10.10 6.39 6.97
CA GLU A 31 9.95 5.01 6.50
C GLU A 31 8.47 4.68 6.23
N ASP A 32 7.59 5.11 7.13
CA ASP A 32 6.14 4.97 6.97
C ASP A 32 5.62 5.78 5.77
N ALA A 33 6.13 7.00 5.58
CA ALA A 33 5.77 7.84 4.43
C ALA A 33 6.27 7.26 3.09
N ASP A 34 7.49 6.71 3.08
CA ASP A 34 8.06 6.03 1.90
C ASP A 34 7.27 4.74 1.60
N PHE A 35 6.89 3.98 2.63
CA PHE A 35 6.06 2.78 2.49
C PHE A 35 4.63 3.11 2.01
N ALA A 36 4.03 4.18 2.52
CA ALA A 36 2.76 4.71 2.05
C ALA A 36 2.78 5.02 0.54
N THR A 37 3.87 5.63 0.06
CA THR A 37 4.08 5.91 -1.36
C THR A 37 4.16 4.62 -2.19
N ASP A 38 4.89 3.63 -1.69
CA ASP A 38 5.01 2.32 -2.35
C ASP A 38 3.63 1.62 -2.46
N LEU A 39 2.82 1.64 -1.39
CA LEU A 39 1.47 1.08 -1.37
C LEU A 39 0.51 1.78 -2.34
N GLU A 40 0.62 3.11 -2.49
CA GLU A 40 -0.16 3.88 -3.46
C GLU A 40 0.19 3.50 -4.89
N ALA A 41 1.49 3.38 -5.20
CA ALA A 41 1.97 2.96 -6.51
C ALA A 41 1.45 1.56 -6.87
N VAL A 42 1.50 0.61 -5.93
CA VAL A 42 0.95 -0.73 -6.12
C VAL A 42 -0.57 -0.70 -6.30
N SER A 43 -1.29 0.08 -5.49
CA SER A 43 -2.75 0.18 -5.58
C SER A 43 -3.22 0.76 -6.92
N ALA A 44 -2.47 1.69 -7.51
CA ALA A 44 -2.76 2.26 -8.83
C ALA A 44 -2.75 1.20 -9.96
N THR A 45 -2.01 0.10 -9.77
CA THR A 45 -1.96 -1.01 -10.74
C THR A 45 -3.19 -1.95 -10.69
N LYS A 46 -4.10 -1.77 -9.72
CA LYS A 46 -5.33 -2.57 -9.54
C LYS A 46 -5.08 -4.09 -9.55
N PRO A 47 -4.25 -4.62 -8.63
CA PRO A 47 -3.99 -6.05 -8.55
C PRO A 47 -5.29 -6.83 -8.31
N GLN A 48 -5.43 -7.98 -8.96
CA GLN A 48 -6.64 -8.81 -8.91
C GLN A 48 -6.68 -9.71 -7.68
N ASN A 49 -5.52 -9.99 -7.08
CA ASN A 49 -5.39 -10.82 -5.90
C ASN A 49 -4.20 -10.40 -5.02
N LEU A 50 -4.09 -11.01 -3.83
CA LEU A 50 -3.08 -10.68 -2.83
C LEU A 50 -1.67 -11.03 -3.31
N GLN A 51 -1.52 -12.13 -4.05
CA GLN A 51 -0.23 -12.53 -4.59
C GLN A 51 0.27 -11.49 -5.60
N GLU A 52 -0.59 -11.02 -6.50
CA GLU A 52 -0.28 -9.95 -7.46
C GLU A 52 0.05 -8.64 -6.76
N PHE A 53 -0.67 -8.29 -5.68
CA PHE A 53 -0.36 -7.13 -4.85
C PHE A 53 1.05 -7.21 -4.24
N ILE A 54 1.38 -8.34 -3.59
CA ILE A 54 2.70 -8.53 -2.94
C ILE A 54 3.82 -8.55 -3.97
N THR A 55 3.63 -9.23 -5.11
CA THR A 55 4.63 -9.26 -6.19
C THR A 55 4.96 -7.84 -6.66
N ARG A 56 3.93 -7.02 -6.91
CA ARG A 56 4.12 -5.63 -7.35
C ARG A 56 4.74 -4.74 -6.27
N LEU A 57 4.43 -4.97 -5.00
CA LEU A 57 5.05 -4.25 -3.89
C LEU A 57 6.56 -4.52 -3.82
N VAL A 58 6.96 -5.79 -3.97
CA VAL A 58 8.38 -6.17 -4.02
C VAL A 58 9.07 -5.55 -5.25
N GLU A 59 8.39 -5.46 -6.39
CA GLU A 59 8.93 -4.81 -7.59
C GLU A 59 9.17 -3.31 -7.37
N VAL A 60 8.19 -2.59 -6.81
CA VAL A 60 8.30 -1.16 -6.48
C VAL A 60 9.44 -0.91 -5.50
N GLN A 61 9.58 -1.73 -4.46
CA GLN A 61 10.65 -1.58 -3.46
C GLN A 61 12.05 -1.91 -3.99
N LYS A 62 12.15 -2.71 -5.07
CA LYS A 62 13.42 -3.05 -5.73
C LYS A 62 13.84 -2.00 -6.76
N MET A 63 12.94 -1.11 -7.19
CA MET A 63 13.30 -0.02 -8.07
C MET A 63 14.13 1.01 -7.28
N PRO A 64 15.25 1.50 -7.83
CA PRO A 64 15.99 2.60 -7.20
C PRO A 64 15.06 3.82 -7.12
N LYS A 65 14.79 4.28 -5.89
CA LYS A 65 14.01 5.50 -5.64
C LYS A 65 14.84 6.67 -6.19
N GLN A 66 14.38 7.31 -7.28
CA GLN A 66 15.06 8.41 -7.98
C GLN A 66 15.14 9.67 -7.11
#